data_AF-A0A366RVG8-F1
#
_entry.id   AF-A0A366RVG8-F1
#
_cell.length_a   1.000
_cell.length_b   1.000
_cell.length_c   1.000
_cell.angle_alpha   90.00
_cell.angle_beta   90.00
_cell.angle_gamma   90.00
#
_symmetry.space_group_name_H-M   'P 1'
#
loop_
_entity.id
_entity.type
_entity.pdbx_description
1 polymer ?
#
loop_
_entity_poly.entity_id
_entity_poly.type
_entity_poly.pdbx_seq_one_letter_code
_entity_poly.pdbx_strand_id
1 'polypeptide(L)'
;MTDVLNIPELPDEDDTEGLRAYLTSGISAILNDPKLQLQPNVYMNLYTSVWRLTYREKSNESARSDVPYADVIYHDLVKMLADHVQLVLEKLQSQEDSLLFEAYLTEWDQYLMAANRIDRLLNLINRHWVKRDVDEGKPDVYRIRTLHFVQWRSYLWDKISIAVIDSAQLVLEKSHGNADKTHDMLKSFASLQIDYSARTGDARTRIRESLEAPFVPEIIAHERNLENIIAARHN
;
A
#
# COMPACT_ATOMS: atom_id res chain seq x y z
N MET A 1 28.61 0.83 -5.42
CA MET A 1 28.17 1.30 -6.75
C MET A 1 26.91 2.08 -6.49
N THR A 2 26.92 3.37 -6.81
CA THR A 2 25.77 4.27 -6.66
C THR A 2 24.66 3.77 -7.57
N ASP A 3 23.60 3.20 -6.99
CA ASP A 3 22.33 3.08 -7.69
C ASP A 3 21.92 4.48 -8.09
N VAL A 4 22.04 4.77 -9.38
CA VAL A 4 21.59 6.04 -9.94
C VAL A 4 20.07 5.98 -9.82
N LEU A 5 19.53 6.66 -8.81
CA LEU A 5 18.10 6.88 -8.70
C LEU A 5 17.61 7.40 -10.04
N ASN A 6 16.77 6.62 -10.72
CA ASN A 6 16.19 7.00 -12.01
C ASN A 6 15.05 8.01 -11.82
N ILE A 7 15.31 9.03 -11.01
CA ILE A 7 14.45 10.17 -10.79
C ILE A 7 14.98 11.26 -11.73
N PRO A 8 14.16 11.80 -12.65
CA PRO A 8 14.60 12.84 -13.57
C PRO A 8 15.04 14.10 -12.80
N GLU A 9 15.69 15.03 -13.49
CA GLU A 9 15.96 16.36 -12.91
C GLU A 9 14.63 17.05 -12.53
N LEU A 10 14.66 17.87 -11.48
CA LEU A 10 13.47 18.61 -11.07
C LEU A 10 13.05 19.53 -12.23
N PRO A 11 11.82 19.39 -12.75
CA PRO A 11 11.34 20.19 -13.86
C PRO A 11 10.92 21.59 -13.40
N ASP A 12 10.70 22.47 -14.38
CA ASP A 12 10.21 23.82 -14.14
C ASP A 12 8.87 23.81 -13.39
N GLU A 13 8.64 24.84 -12.57
CA GLU A 13 7.45 24.89 -11.70
C GLU A 13 6.14 24.89 -12.49
N ASP A 14 6.17 25.37 -13.73
CA ASP A 14 5.02 25.44 -14.61
C ASP A 14 4.79 24.16 -15.44
N ASP A 15 5.76 23.23 -15.49
CA ASP A 15 5.69 21.98 -16.23
C ASP A 15 4.98 20.88 -15.43
N THR A 16 3.66 20.86 -15.58
CA THR A 16 2.77 19.90 -14.92
C THR A 16 3.07 18.43 -15.29
N GLU A 17 3.41 18.14 -16.54
CA GLU A 17 3.71 16.76 -16.96
C GLU A 17 5.09 16.33 -16.47
N GLY A 18 6.07 17.22 -16.52
CA GLY A 18 7.37 16.99 -15.89
C GLY A 18 7.23 16.70 -14.41
N LEU A 19 6.51 17.53 -13.65
CA LEU A 19 6.32 17.36 -12.21
C LEU A 19 5.62 16.03 -11.88
N ARG A 20 4.68 15.61 -12.73
CA ARG A 20 4.04 14.30 -12.63
C ARG A 20 5.03 13.17 -12.88
N ALA A 21 5.81 13.23 -13.95
CA ALA A 21 6.83 12.22 -14.24
C ALA A 21 7.88 12.13 -13.11
N TYR A 22 8.32 13.27 -12.57
CA TYR A 22 9.21 13.34 -11.41
C TYR A 22 8.61 12.64 -10.18
N LEU A 23 7.34 12.91 -9.88
CA LEU A 23 6.61 12.28 -8.77
C LEU A 23 6.46 10.77 -8.97
N THR A 24 6.03 10.34 -10.16
CA THR A 24 5.89 8.92 -10.54
C THR A 24 7.21 8.18 -10.41
N SER A 25 8.32 8.75 -10.89
CA SER A 25 9.66 8.15 -10.71
C SER A 25 10.06 8.06 -9.24
N GLY A 26 9.76 9.08 -8.44
CA GLY A 26 10.03 9.04 -6.99
C GLY A 26 9.22 7.96 -6.26
N ILE A 27 7.93 7.81 -6.59
CA ILE A 27 7.07 6.75 -6.05
C ILE A 27 7.60 5.38 -6.47
N SER A 28 7.96 5.22 -7.75
CA SER A 28 8.53 3.97 -8.25
C SER A 28 9.83 3.60 -7.53
N ALA A 29 10.70 4.57 -7.28
CA ALA A 29 11.93 4.35 -6.50
C ALA A 29 11.64 3.88 -5.06
N ILE A 30 10.62 4.46 -4.41
CA ILE A 30 10.20 4.06 -3.06
C ILE A 30 9.58 2.65 -3.05
N LEU A 31 8.80 2.30 -4.08
CA LEU A 31 8.22 0.95 -4.22
C LEU A 31 9.29 -0.11 -4.43
N ASN A 32 10.29 0.19 -5.27
CA ASN A 32 11.36 -0.77 -5.62
C ASN A 32 12.41 -0.92 -4.51
N ASP A 33 12.73 0.16 -3.79
CA ASP A 33 13.58 0.11 -2.60
C ASP A 33 12.94 0.91 -1.44
N PRO A 34 12.12 0.24 -0.61
CA PRO A 34 11.46 0.89 0.51
C PRO A 34 12.42 1.39 1.60
N LYS A 35 13.65 0.86 1.65
CA LYS A 35 14.71 1.25 2.60
C LYS A 35 15.58 2.39 2.07
N LEU A 36 15.42 2.73 0.79
CA LEU A 36 16.11 3.84 0.13
C LEU A 36 16.01 5.13 0.93
N GLN A 37 17.14 5.65 1.38
CA GLN A 37 17.20 6.98 1.98
C GLN A 37 17.30 8.02 0.87
N LEU A 38 16.14 8.59 0.50
CA LEU A 38 16.11 9.75 -0.37
C LEU A 38 16.83 10.91 0.30
N GLN A 39 17.66 11.61 -0.47
CA GLN A 39 18.28 12.85 0.01
C GLN A 39 17.18 13.84 0.42
N PRO A 40 17.38 14.65 1.50
CA PRO A 40 16.35 15.54 2.01
C PRO A 40 15.78 16.49 0.95
N ASN A 41 16.61 16.98 0.03
CA ASN A 41 16.18 17.82 -1.08
C ASN A 41 15.26 17.08 -2.06
N VAL A 42 15.56 15.83 -2.42
CA VAL A 42 14.74 15.01 -3.31
C VAL A 42 13.37 14.75 -2.67
N TYR A 43 13.35 14.41 -1.39
CA TYR A 43 12.09 14.20 -0.68
C TYR A 43 11.25 15.49 -0.62
N MET A 44 11.89 16.63 -0.32
CA MET A 44 11.21 17.93 -0.33
C MET A 44 10.70 18.32 -1.71
N ASN A 45 11.45 18.01 -2.77
CA ASN A 45 11.05 18.24 -4.15
C ASN A 45 9.83 17.40 -4.55
N LEU A 46 9.79 16.13 -4.16
CA LEU A 46 8.61 15.27 -4.37
C LEU A 46 7.40 15.84 -3.64
N TYR A 47 7.54 16.19 -2.37
CA TYR A 47 6.45 16.80 -1.59
C TYR A 47 5.98 18.13 -2.18
N THR A 48 6.91 18.97 -2.64
CA THR A 48 6.62 20.25 -3.29
C THR A 48 5.91 20.03 -4.62
N SER A 49 6.29 19.01 -5.39
CA SER A 49 5.62 18.64 -6.64
C SER A 49 4.16 18.26 -6.38
N VAL A 50 3.87 17.45 -5.35
CA VAL A 50 2.50 17.14 -4.92
C VAL A 50 1.73 18.40 -4.56
N TRP A 51 2.33 19.29 -3.77
CA TRP A 51 1.69 20.56 -3.41
C TRP A 51 1.42 21.43 -4.64
N ARG A 52 2.38 21.60 -5.56
CA ARG A 52 2.19 22.40 -6.78
C ARG A 52 1.08 21.84 -7.64
N LEU A 53 1.08 20.52 -7.89
CA LEU A 53 0.07 19.85 -8.71
C LEU A 53 -1.33 19.95 -8.10
N THR A 54 -1.46 19.96 -6.77
CA THR A 54 -2.76 19.97 -6.08
C THR A 54 -3.23 21.35 -5.61
N TYR A 55 -2.32 22.34 -5.48
CA TYR A 55 -2.63 23.69 -5.00
C TYR A 55 -2.69 24.74 -6.12
N ARG A 56 -1.96 24.57 -7.23
CA ARG A 56 -2.03 25.48 -8.40
C ARG A 56 -3.45 25.56 -9.00
N GLU A 57 -4.27 24.56 -8.74
CA GLU A 57 -5.70 24.55 -9.07
C GLU A 57 -6.54 25.55 -8.25
N LYS A 58 -6.10 25.93 -7.04
CA LYS A 58 -6.87 26.83 -6.15
C LYS A 58 -6.73 28.32 -6.48
N SER A 59 -5.66 28.77 -7.15
CA SER A 59 -5.41 30.20 -7.38
C SER A 59 -6.09 30.79 -8.62
N ASN A 60 -6.67 29.97 -9.50
CA ASN A 60 -7.42 30.44 -10.66
C ASN A 60 -8.93 30.52 -10.33
N GLU A 61 -9.32 31.50 -9.53
CA GLU A 61 -10.70 31.70 -9.01
C GLU A 61 -11.78 31.89 -10.11
N SER A 62 -11.40 32.04 -11.39
CA SER A 62 -12.33 32.20 -12.51
C SER A 62 -12.65 30.90 -13.27
N ALA A 63 -12.00 29.78 -12.95
CA ALA A 63 -12.29 28.47 -13.52
C ALA A 63 -12.62 27.49 -12.40
N ARG A 64 -13.91 27.39 -12.05
CA ARG A 64 -14.46 26.33 -11.19
C ARG A 64 -14.40 24.96 -11.90
N SER A 65 -13.22 24.47 -12.24
CA SER A 65 -13.02 23.07 -12.58
C SER A 65 -12.48 22.35 -11.36
N ASP A 66 -13.32 21.50 -10.78
CA ASP A 66 -13.06 20.59 -9.67
C ASP A 66 -11.74 19.83 -9.79
N VAL A 67 -10.75 20.15 -8.94
CA VAL A 67 -9.65 19.27 -8.47
C VAL A 67 -9.14 18.19 -9.46
N PRO A 68 -8.76 18.49 -10.72
CA PRO A 68 -8.47 17.43 -11.69
C PRO A 68 -7.17 16.64 -11.41
N TYR A 69 -6.11 17.25 -10.88
CA TYR A 69 -4.79 16.58 -10.86
C TYR A 69 -4.58 15.64 -9.68
N ALA A 70 -5.25 15.86 -8.55
CA ALA A 70 -5.20 14.92 -7.42
C ALA A 70 -5.83 13.57 -7.83
N ASP A 71 -6.91 13.62 -8.61
CA ASP A 71 -7.56 12.44 -9.17
C ASP A 71 -6.65 11.67 -10.13
N VAL A 72 -5.94 12.40 -11.01
CA VAL A 72 -4.94 11.82 -11.93
C VAL A 72 -3.81 11.13 -11.15
N ILE A 73 -3.20 11.82 -10.18
CA ILE A 73 -2.13 11.24 -9.34
C ILE A 73 -2.63 9.99 -8.61
N TYR A 74 -3.87 10.02 -8.10
CA TYR A 74 -4.45 8.86 -7.43
C TYR A 74 -4.60 7.67 -8.37
N HIS A 75 -5.15 7.86 -9.56
CA HIS A 75 -5.32 6.80 -10.54
C HIS A 75 -3.98 6.26 -11.08
N ASP A 76 -2.99 7.13 -11.25
CA ASP A 76 -1.64 6.70 -11.58
C ASP A 76 -1.05 5.80 -10.50
N LEU A 77 -1.22 6.21 -9.23
CA LEU A 77 -0.79 5.40 -8.10
C LEU A 77 -1.52 4.04 -8.08
N VAL A 78 -2.84 4.01 -8.29
CA VAL A 78 -3.60 2.75 -8.39
C VAL A 78 -2.97 1.80 -9.39
N LYS A 79 -2.66 2.30 -10.60
CA LYS A 79 -2.03 1.50 -11.67
C LYS A 79 -0.63 1.04 -11.27
N MET A 80 0.22 1.94 -10.77
CA MET A 80 1.58 1.60 -10.35
C MET A 80 1.60 0.54 -9.25
N LEU A 81 0.67 0.62 -8.29
CA LEU A 81 0.55 -0.37 -7.22
C LEU A 81 0.09 -1.72 -7.75
N ALA A 82 -0.89 -1.74 -8.66
CA ALA A 82 -1.33 -2.98 -9.30
C ALA A 82 -0.18 -3.65 -10.06
N ASP A 83 0.56 -2.89 -10.88
CA ASP A 83 1.70 -3.38 -11.65
C ASP A 83 2.80 -3.92 -10.72
N HIS A 84 3.15 -3.16 -9.67
CA HIS A 84 4.17 -3.58 -8.70
C HIS A 84 3.77 -4.85 -7.94
N VAL A 85 2.53 -4.93 -7.44
CA VAL A 85 2.03 -6.10 -6.69
C VAL A 85 1.96 -7.34 -7.59
N GLN A 86 1.69 -7.18 -8.88
CA GLN A 86 1.77 -8.29 -9.84
C GLN A 86 3.19 -8.82 -10.01
N LEU A 87 4.19 -7.95 -10.10
CA LEU A 87 5.60 -8.37 -10.15
C LEU A 87 6.01 -9.13 -8.87
N VAL A 88 5.55 -8.67 -7.70
CA VAL A 88 5.78 -9.36 -6.43
C VAL A 88 5.11 -10.74 -6.44
N LEU A 89 3.88 -10.85 -6.94
CA LEU A 89 3.20 -12.13 -7.08
C LEU A 89 3.99 -13.10 -7.97
N GLU A 90 4.46 -12.66 -9.14
CA GLU A 90 5.25 -13.49 -10.06
C GLU A 90 6.54 -14.00 -9.37
N LYS A 91 7.23 -13.10 -8.65
CA LYS A 91 8.40 -13.46 -7.85
C LYS A 91 8.07 -14.52 -6.80
N LEU A 92 6.95 -14.38 -6.09
CA LEU A 92 6.53 -15.35 -5.07
C LEU A 92 6.11 -16.68 -5.68
N GLN A 93 5.41 -16.68 -6.82
CA GLN A 93 5.01 -17.90 -7.52
C GLN A 93 6.19 -18.72 -8.06
N SER A 94 7.34 -18.07 -8.29
CA SER A 94 8.59 -18.76 -8.65
C SER A 94 9.36 -19.35 -7.47
N GLN A 95 8.95 -19.10 -6.22
CA GLN A 95 9.61 -19.64 -5.04
C GLN A 95 9.28 -21.12 -4.85
N GLU A 96 10.22 -21.86 -4.26
CA GLU A 96 9.95 -23.22 -3.79
C GLU A 96 8.96 -23.19 -2.60
N ASP A 97 8.09 -24.19 -2.52
CA ASP A 97 7.05 -24.29 -1.47
C ASP A 97 7.61 -24.16 -0.04
N SER A 98 8.83 -24.64 0.22
CA SER A 98 9.45 -24.53 1.56
C SER A 98 9.95 -23.14 1.94
N LEU A 99 10.15 -22.25 0.95
CA LEU A 99 10.66 -20.89 1.14
C LEU A 99 9.58 -19.82 0.93
N LEU A 100 8.47 -20.18 0.29
CA LEU A 100 7.39 -19.28 -0.06
C LEU A 100 6.88 -18.44 1.13
N PHE A 101 6.69 -19.06 2.30
CA PHE A 101 6.22 -18.33 3.48
C PHE A 101 7.18 -17.24 3.94
N GLU A 102 8.48 -17.54 4.06
CA GLU A 102 9.49 -16.55 4.48
C GLU A 102 9.66 -15.44 3.43
N ALA A 103 9.62 -15.80 2.15
CA ALA A 103 9.62 -14.85 1.05
C ALA A 103 8.40 -13.91 1.10
N TYR A 104 7.20 -14.46 1.33
CA TYR A 104 5.97 -13.66 1.47
C TYR A 104 6.07 -12.63 2.60
N LEU A 105 6.56 -13.03 3.79
CA LEU A 105 6.72 -12.11 4.92
C LEU A 105 7.71 -10.99 4.61
N THR A 106 8.79 -11.31 3.89
CA THR A 106 9.82 -10.35 3.47
C THR A 106 9.30 -9.34 2.44
N GLU A 107 8.52 -9.80 1.47
CA GLU A 107 7.87 -8.91 0.49
C GLU A 107 6.79 -8.04 1.14
N TRP A 108 6.01 -8.59 2.07
CA TRP A 108 5.02 -7.80 2.82
C TRP A 108 5.67 -6.68 3.63
N ASP A 109 6.74 -6.96 4.38
CA ASP A 109 7.43 -5.94 5.19
C ASP A 109 7.96 -4.80 4.32
N GLN A 110 8.57 -5.14 3.19
CA GLN A 110 9.01 -4.17 2.19
C GLN A 110 7.85 -3.34 1.64
N TYR A 111 6.76 -4.00 1.24
CA TYR A 111 5.59 -3.34 0.70
C TYR A 111 4.91 -2.40 1.72
N LEU A 112 4.82 -2.81 2.99
CA LEU A 112 4.29 -2.00 4.08
C LEU A 112 5.18 -0.77 4.38
N MET A 113 6.51 -0.93 4.33
CA MET A 113 7.44 0.20 4.43
C MET A 113 7.20 1.22 3.31
N ALA A 114 7.05 0.76 2.06
CA ALA A 114 6.74 1.63 0.93
C ALA A 114 5.39 2.33 1.11
N ALA A 115 4.36 1.57 1.49
CA ALA A 115 3.02 2.10 1.74
C ALA A 115 3.02 3.25 2.75
N ASN A 116 3.73 3.08 3.87
CA ASN A 116 3.84 4.12 4.90
C ASN A 116 4.59 5.36 4.40
N ARG A 117 5.61 5.20 3.55
CA ARG A 117 6.36 6.32 2.97
C ARG A 117 5.54 7.08 1.95
N ILE A 118 4.86 6.37 1.05
CA ILE A 118 4.03 6.95 -0.01
C ILE A 118 2.79 7.64 0.60
N ASP A 119 2.17 7.05 1.62
CA ASP A 119 1.06 7.66 2.35
C ASP A 119 1.45 9.00 3.00
N ARG A 120 2.66 9.09 3.57
CA ARG A 120 3.21 10.34 4.10
C ARG A 120 3.51 11.35 3.01
N LEU A 121 4.12 10.92 1.91
CA LEU A 121 4.45 11.78 0.77
C LEU A 121 3.19 12.41 0.16
N LEU A 122 2.12 11.62 0.03
CA LEU A 122 0.87 12.00 -0.60
C LEU A 122 -0.23 12.40 0.40
N ASN A 123 0.16 12.74 1.64
CA ASN A 123 -0.77 13.11 2.71
C ASN A 123 -1.65 14.33 2.36
N LEU A 124 -1.20 15.23 1.49
CA LEU A 124 -2.03 16.33 0.99
C LEU A 124 -3.25 15.82 0.21
N ILE A 125 -3.07 14.79 -0.61
CA ILE A 125 -4.15 14.14 -1.37
C ILE A 125 -5.12 13.46 -0.40
N ASN A 126 -4.60 12.74 0.60
CA ASN A 126 -5.42 12.13 1.65
C ASN A 126 -6.31 13.15 2.38
N ARG A 127 -5.76 14.32 2.74
CA ARG A 127 -6.45 15.34 3.53
C ARG A 127 -7.53 16.10 2.78
N HIS A 128 -7.31 16.35 1.49
CA HIS A 128 -8.15 17.28 0.73
C HIS A 128 -9.00 16.60 -0.33
N TRP A 129 -8.42 15.67 -1.10
CA TRP A 129 -9.13 15.04 -2.20
C TRP A 129 -9.78 13.72 -1.77
N VAL A 130 -9.04 12.77 -1.20
CA VAL A 130 -9.60 11.48 -0.75
C VAL A 130 -10.73 11.70 0.26
N LYS A 131 -10.50 12.56 1.26
CA LYS A 131 -11.53 12.84 2.26
C LYS A 131 -12.82 13.36 1.62
N ARG A 132 -12.71 14.31 0.68
CA ARG A 132 -13.87 14.86 -0.03
C ARG A 132 -14.61 13.76 -0.79
N ASP A 133 -13.90 12.99 -1.62
CA ASP A 133 -14.52 11.95 -2.46
C ASP A 133 -15.17 10.84 -1.62
N VAL A 134 -14.57 10.47 -0.48
CA VAL A 134 -15.16 9.52 0.49
C VAL A 134 -16.40 10.10 1.18
N ASP A 135 -16.35 11.36 1.62
CA ASP A 135 -17.50 12.07 2.20
C ASP A 135 -18.63 12.27 1.14
N GLU A 136 -18.27 12.23 -0.14
CA GLU A 136 -19.16 12.17 -1.30
C GLU A 136 -19.75 10.78 -1.59
N GLY A 137 -19.34 9.76 -0.83
CA GLY A 137 -19.80 8.38 -1.02
C GLY A 137 -19.31 7.77 -2.34
N LYS A 138 -18.23 8.31 -2.93
CA LYS A 138 -17.65 7.75 -4.15
C LYS A 138 -17.09 6.36 -3.83
N PRO A 139 -17.54 5.30 -4.52
CA PRO A 139 -16.97 3.98 -4.34
C PRO A 139 -15.51 3.98 -4.79
N ASP A 140 -14.74 3.01 -4.29
CA ASP A 140 -13.37 2.72 -4.72
C ASP A 140 -12.32 3.81 -4.45
N VAL A 141 -12.64 4.83 -3.65
CA VAL A 141 -11.66 5.82 -3.18
C VAL A 141 -11.23 5.51 -1.76
N TYR A 142 -10.00 5.04 -1.62
CA TYR A 142 -9.38 4.68 -0.35
C TYR A 142 -8.31 5.70 0.05
N ARG A 143 -8.11 5.89 1.36
CA ARG A 143 -6.86 6.48 1.88
C ARG A 143 -5.67 5.73 1.32
N ILE A 144 -4.59 6.42 0.98
CA ILE A 144 -3.45 5.84 0.27
C ILE A 144 -2.88 4.59 0.96
N ARG A 145 -2.72 4.57 2.28
CA ARG A 145 -2.33 3.34 2.99
C ARG A 145 -3.34 2.19 2.79
N THR A 146 -4.64 2.47 2.91
CA THR A 146 -5.70 1.47 2.70
C THR A 146 -5.76 1.04 1.23
N LEU A 147 -5.47 1.93 0.28
CA LEU A 147 -5.33 1.57 -1.13
C LEU A 147 -4.26 0.50 -1.33
N HIS A 148 -3.08 0.63 -0.71
CA HIS A 148 -2.03 -0.40 -0.79
C HIS A 148 -2.55 -1.76 -0.28
N PHE A 149 -3.33 -1.77 0.80
CA PHE A 149 -3.93 -2.98 1.35
C PHE A 149 -4.95 -3.62 0.42
N VAL A 150 -5.80 -2.83 -0.23
CA VAL A 150 -6.73 -3.31 -1.26
C VAL A 150 -5.95 -3.92 -2.43
N GLN A 151 -4.90 -3.23 -2.92
CA GLN A 151 -4.07 -3.72 -4.01
C GLN A 151 -3.37 -5.04 -3.64
N TRP A 152 -2.76 -5.13 -2.45
CA TRP A 152 -2.14 -6.35 -1.95
C TRP A 152 -3.14 -7.52 -1.87
N ARG A 153 -4.34 -7.26 -1.33
CA ARG A 153 -5.38 -8.28 -1.22
C ARG A 153 -5.79 -8.81 -2.59
N SER A 154 -6.24 -7.92 -3.47
CA SER A 154 -6.86 -8.28 -4.75
C SER A 154 -5.86 -8.83 -5.77
N TYR A 155 -4.65 -8.27 -5.83
CA TYR A 155 -3.69 -8.65 -6.86
C TYR A 155 -2.71 -9.74 -6.43
N LEU A 156 -2.53 -10.00 -5.13
CA LEU A 156 -1.59 -10.99 -4.61
C LEU A 156 -2.23 -11.99 -3.63
N TRP A 157 -2.76 -11.54 -2.49
CA TRP A 157 -3.24 -12.45 -1.45
C TRP A 157 -4.30 -13.43 -1.94
N ASP A 158 -5.33 -12.93 -2.61
CA ASP A 158 -6.44 -13.75 -3.10
C ASP A 158 -5.98 -14.83 -4.09
N LYS A 159 -4.84 -14.63 -4.74
CA LYS A 159 -4.26 -15.56 -5.74
C LYS A 159 -3.30 -16.58 -5.15
N ILE A 160 -2.58 -16.24 -4.07
CA ILE A 160 -1.49 -17.08 -3.53
C ILE A 160 -1.72 -17.56 -2.08
N SER A 161 -2.77 -17.07 -1.39
CA SER A 161 -2.97 -17.35 0.05
C SER A 161 -2.95 -18.83 0.40
N ILE A 162 -3.54 -19.69 -0.44
CA ILE A 162 -3.55 -21.14 -0.21
C ILE A 162 -2.13 -21.69 -0.11
N ALA A 163 -1.28 -21.39 -1.11
CA ALA A 163 0.10 -21.86 -1.16
C ALA A 163 0.95 -21.28 -0.01
N VAL A 164 0.77 -19.99 0.33
CA VAL A 164 1.47 -19.37 1.46
C VAL A 164 1.07 -20.03 2.79
N ILE A 165 -0.21 -20.34 2.98
CA ILE A 165 -0.69 -21.03 4.18
C ILE A 165 -0.15 -22.47 4.24
N ASP A 166 -0.15 -23.19 3.12
CA ASP A 166 0.42 -24.54 3.04
C ASP A 166 1.92 -24.53 3.37
N SER A 167 2.66 -23.59 2.80
CA SER A 167 4.08 -23.35 3.13
C SER A 167 4.30 -23.07 4.62
N ALA A 168 3.48 -22.19 5.21
CA ALA A 168 3.55 -21.89 6.64
C ALA A 168 3.26 -23.12 7.51
N GLN A 169 2.29 -23.95 7.14
CA GLN A 169 1.98 -25.20 7.85
C GLN A 169 3.15 -26.18 7.77
N LEU A 170 3.74 -26.38 6.59
CA LEU A 170 4.91 -27.24 6.40
C LEU A 170 6.10 -26.77 7.25
N VAL A 171 6.34 -25.46 7.33
CA VAL A 171 7.40 -24.89 8.17
C VAL A 171 7.12 -25.15 9.65
N LEU A 172 5.87 -24.98 10.11
CA LEU A 172 5.48 -25.28 11.49
C LEU A 172 5.65 -26.77 11.83
N GLU A 173 5.21 -27.67 10.95
CA GLU A 173 5.30 -29.11 11.15
C GLU A 173 6.75 -29.61 11.19
N LYS A 174 7.60 -29.16 10.26
CA LYS A 174 9.02 -29.55 10.20
C LYS A 174 9.85 -29.00 11.37
N SER A 175 9.40 -27.94 12.02
CA SER A 175 10.13 -27.26 13.08
C SER A 175 10.09 -27.97 14.44
N HIS A 176 10.12 -29.31 14.51
CA HIS A 176 10.11 -30.14 15.73
C HIS A 176 11.12 -29.69 16.83
N GLY A 177 10.83 -28.61 17.57
CA GLY A 177 11.70 -27.92 18.54
C GLY A 177 12.06 -26.44 18.24
N ASN A 178 11.89 -25.95 17.00
CA ASN A 178 12.13 -24.56 16.55
C ASN A 178 10.82 -23.81 16.18
N ALA A 179 9.66 -24.37 16.55
CA ALA A 179 8.34 -23.77 16.32
C ALA A 179 8.23 -22.33 16.85
N ASP A 180 9.02 -21.98 17.87
CA ASP A 180 9.11 -20.62 18.41
C ASP A 180 9.47 -19.60 17.34
N LYS A 181 10.43 -19.85 16.44
CA LYS A 181 10.81 -18.84 15.42
C LYS A 181 9.66 -18.56 14.45
N THR A 182 9.00 -19.60 13.93
CA THR A 182 7.89 -19.44 12.98
C THR A 182 6.66 -18.85 13.66
N HIS A 183 6.39 -19.28 14.89
CA HIS A 183 5.33 -18.73 15.71
C HIS A 183 5.60 -17.27 16.08
N ASP A 184 6.86 -16.90 16.33
CA ASP A 184 7.32 -15.53 16.54
C ASP A 184 7.26 -14.70 15.27
N MET A 185 7.52 -15.28 14.09
CA MET A 185 7.32 -14.60 12.80
C MET A 185 5.84 -14.32 12.56
N LEU A 186 4.96 -15.32 12.76
CA LEU A 186 3.52 -15.15 12.67
C LEU A 186 3.00 -14.17 13.72
N LYS A 187 3.45 -14.28 14.97
CA LYS A 187 3.11 -13.34 16.04
C LYS A 187 3.60 -11.95 15.69
N SER A 188 4.86 -11.76 15.31
CA SER A 188 5.41 -10.45 14.91
C SER A 188 4.61 -9.83 13.78
N PHE A 189 4.28 -10.62 12.75
CA PHE A 189 3.45 -10.20 11.63
C PHE A 189 2.06 -9.73 12.07
N ALA A 190 1.49 -10.42 13.06
CA ALA A 190 0.11 -10.27 13.44
C ALA A 190 -0.06 -9.34 14.69
N SER A 191 0.97 -9.21 15.53
CA SER A 191 1.08 -8.37 16.74
C SER A 191 1.34 -6.92 16.41
N LEU A 192 1.55 -6.61 15.13
CA LEU A 192 1.52 -5.23 14.67
C LEU A 192 0.15 -4.58 14.90
N GLN A 193 -0.97 -5.31 15.13
CA GLN A 193 -2.25 -4.66 15.48
C GLN A 193 -3.24 -5.30 16.49
N ILE A 194 -3.21 -6.55 16.97
CA ILE A 194 -4.25 -7.06 17.92
C ILE A 194 -3.73 -8.11 18.93
N ASP A 195 -4.36 -8.18 20.12
CA ASP A 195 -4.12 -9.14 21.22
C ASP A 195 -4.64 -10.58 20.89
N TYR A 196 -3.77 -11.59 20.99
CA TYR A 196 -3.92 -12.93 20.38
C TYR A 196 -4.61 -13.99 21.26
N SER A 197 -5.18 -13.61 22.39
CA SER A 197 -5.62 -14.58 23.41
C SER A 197 -6.95 -15.32 23.13
N ALA A 198 -7.65 -15.04 22.01
CA ALA A 198 -9.06 -15.47 21.85
C ALA A 198 -9.40 -16.33 20.60
N ARG A 199 -8.44 -16.86 19.83
CA ARG A 199 -8.77 -17.64 18.62
C ARG A 199 -8.95 -19.14 18.86
N THR A 200 -10.20 -19.60 18.74
CA THR A 200 -10.60 -21.01 18.58
C THR A 200 -10.69 -21.35 17.09
N GLY A 201 -10.09 -22.45 16.65
CA GLY A 201 -10.08 -22.88 15.23
C GLY A 201 -8.97 -23.87 14.92
N ASP A 202 -8.95 -24.47 13.72
CA ASP A 202 -7.84 -25.32 13.27
C ASP A 202 -6.56 -24.50 12.97
N ALA A 203 -5.41 -25.16 12.81
CA ALA A 203 -4.13 -24.47 12.62
C ALA A 203 -4.11 -23.60 11.35
N ARG A 204 -4.77 -24.08 10.28
CA ARG A 204 -4.85 -23.39 8.99
C ARG A 204 -5.60 -22.06 9.10
N THR A 205 -6.72 -22.08 9.80
CA THR A 205 -7.56 -20.90 10.07
C THR A 205 -6.76 -19.87 10.84
N ARG A 206 -6.06 -20.27 11.91
CA ARG A 206 -5.25 -19.33 12.69
C ARG A 206 -4.14 -18.68 11.86
N ILE A 207 -3.46 -19.44 10.98
CA ILE A 207 -2.42 -18.90 10.10
C ILE A 207 -3.02 -17.87 9.14
N ARG A 208 -4.11 -18.23 8.45
CA ARG A 208 -4.82 -17.33 7.54
C ARG A 208 -5.17 -16.03 8.22
N GLU A 209 -5.86 -16.13 9.36
CA GLU A 209 -6.34 -14.96 10.07
C GLU A 209 -5.18 -14.11 10.65
N SER A 210 -4.01 -14.70 10.94
CA SER A 210 -2.81 -13.96 11.32
C SER A 210 -2.19 -13.22 10.14
N LEU A 211 -2.19 -13.84 8.95
CA LEU A 211 -1.67 -13.24 7.72
C LEU A 211 -2.61 -12.16 7.15
N GLU A 212 -3.90 -12.25 7.43
CA GLU A 212 -4.91 -11.26 7.04
C GLU A 212 -5.02 -10.07 8.02
N ALA A 213 -4.60 -10.27 9.28
CA ALA A 213 -4.76 -9.29 10.36
C ALA A 213 -4.21 -7.88 10.04
N PRO A 214 -3.08 -7.71 9.33
CA PRO A 214 -2.53 -6.38 9.07
C PRO A 214 -3.33 -5.52 8.09
N PHE A 215 -4.20 -6.11 7.26
CA PHE A 215 -4.84 -5.38 6.15
C PHE A 215 -6.35 -5.57 6.07
N VAL A 216 -6.89 -6.76 6.35
CA VAL A 216 -8.33 -7.04 6.22
C VAL A 216 -9.19 -6.15 7.13
N PRO A 217 -8.85 -5.95 8.42
CA PRO A 217 -9.66 -5.08 9.29
C PRO A 217 -9.76 -3.64 8.80
N GLU A 218 -8.68 -3.11 8.23
CA GLU A 218 -8.66 -1.74 7.71
C GLU A 218 -9.51 -1.57 6.45
N ILE A 219 -9.47 -2.56 5.55
CA ILE A 219 -10.32 -2.58 4.35
C ILE A 219 -11.80 -2.63 4.76
N ILE A 220 -12.17 -3.56 5.65
CA ILE A 220 -13.55 -3.70 6.14
C ILE A 220 -14.02 -2.43 6.86
N ALA A 221 -13.17 -1.81 7.68
CA ALA A 221 -13.52 -0.57 8.37
C ALA A 221 -13.83 0.56 7.39
N HIS A 222 -13.08 0.64 6.29
CA HIS A 222 -13.34 1.61 5.23
C HIS A 222 -14.65 1.32 4.48
N GLU A 223 -14.88 0.08 4.07
CA GLU A 223 -16.11 -0.34 3.39
C GLU A 223 -17.35 -0.04 4.23
N ARG A 224 -17.34 -0.40 5.52
CA ARG A 224 -18.43 -0.07 6.46
C ARG A 224 -18.65 1.43 6.62
N ASN A 225 -17.59 2.23 6.63
CA ASN A 225 -17.72 3.68 6.69
C ASN A 225 -18.39 4.24 5.45
N LEU A 226 -18.02 3.76 4.25
CA LEU A 226 -18.67 4.15 2.99
C LEU A 226 -20.15 3.76 2.97
N GLU A 227 -20.49 2.54 3.37
CA GLU A 227 -21.89 2.08 3.46
C GLU A 227 -22.74 3.01 4.35
N ASN A 228 -22.21 3.42 5.50
CA ASN A 228 -22.89 4.34 6.41
C ASN A 228 -23.09 5.73 5.78
N ILE A 229 -22.08 6.26 5.07
CA ILE A 229 -22.17 7.57 4.38
C ILE A 229 -23.24 7.51 3.29
N ILE A 230 -23.25 6.45 2.49
CA ILE A 230 -24.24 6.25 1.41
C ILE A 230 -25.64 6.13 2.01
N ALA A 231 -25.81 5.31 3.05
CA ALA A 231 -27.10 5.14 3.72
C ALA A 231 -27.62 6.47 4.32
N ALA A 232 -26.75 7.30 4.90
CA ALA A 232 -27.12 8.60 5.44
C ALA A 232 -27.55 9.63 4.39
N ARG A 233 -27.13 9.47 3.12
CA ARG A 233 -27.53 10.34 2.01
C ARG A 233 -28.86 9.97 1.38
N HIS A 234 -29.31 8.73 1.58
CA HIS A 234 -30.57 8.22 1.03
C HIS A 234 -31.75 8.30 2.02
N ASN A 235 -31.50 8.73 3.26
CA ASN A 235 -32.52 9.02 4.29
C ASN A 235 -32.78 10.52 4.40
#